data_AF-A0A062WZ52-F1
#
_entry.id   AF-A0A062WZ52-F1
#
_cell.length_a   1.000
_cell.length_b   1.000
_cell.length_c   1.000
_cell.angle_alpha   90.00
_cell.angle_beta   90.00
_cell.angle_gamma   90.00
#
_symmetry.space_group_name_H-M   'P 1'
#
loop_
_entity.id
_entity.type
_entity.pdbx_description
1 polymer ?
#
loop_
_entity_poly.entity_id
_entity_poly.type
_entity_poly.pdbx_seq_one_letter_code
_entity_poly.pdbx_strand_id
1 'polypeptide(L)'
;MAEQSPRRSIESWAHDLPVSFVECRTMGHRWQPHSATWDREARAYHVIHACDRCRTQRKAWWTRNGEVTAAGYTYPEGYLTRDVGYVGADGRGVLRTEYLTRMFNTTTRRANANGHGDAAPES
;
A
#
# COMPACT_ATOMS: atom_id res chain seq x y z
N MET A 1 9.03 -24.18 -24.28
CA MET A 1 10.02 -23.52 -23.40
C MET A 1 9.33 -22.29 -22.83
N ALA A 2 9.15 -22.20 -21.51
CA ALA A 2 8.51 -21.03 -20.92
C ALA A 2 9.50 -19.86 -20.94
N GLU A 3 9.19 -18.82 -21.71
CA GLU A 3 9.93 -17.55 -21.67
C GLU A 3 9.88 -17.02 -20.25
N GLN A 4 11.01 -17.10 -19.55
CA GLN A 4 11.18 -16.44 -18.27
C GLN A 4 11.26 -14.95 -18.57
N SER A 5 10.14 -14.24 -18.44
CA SER A 5 10.15 -12.78 -18.48
C SER A 5 11.24 -12.28 -17.52
N PRO A 6 12.08 -11.31 -17.93
CA PRO A 6 13.20 -10.87 -17.12
C PRO A 6 12.69 -10.43 -15.74
N ARG A 7 13.20 -11.08 -14.69
CA ARG A 7 12.82 -10.73 -13.32
C ARG A 7 13.37 -9.35 -13.01
N ARG A 8 12.47 -8.39 -12.80
CA ARG A 8 12.81 -7.07 -12.29
C ARG A 8 13.44 -7.21 -10.90
N SER A 9 14.40 -6.36 -10.56
CA SER A 9 14.94 -6.33 -9.20
C SER A 9 13.93 -5.74 -8.22
N ILE A 10 13.98 -6.16 -6.96
CA ILE A 10 13.05 -5.64 -5.95
C ILE A 10 13.27 -4.17 -5.63
N GLU A 11 14.52 -3.70 -5.72
CA GLU A 11 14.91 -2.31 -5.49
C GLU A 11 14.30 -1.41 -6.55
N SER A 12 14.45 -1.78 -7.83
CA SER A 12 13.87 -1.01 -8.92
C SER A 12 12.35 -1.00 -8.79
N TRP A 13 11.73 -2.12 -8.46
CA TRP A 13 10.28 -2.17 -8.29
C TRP A 13 9.79 -1.33 -7.11
N ALA A 14 10.47 -1.41 -5.96
CA ALA A 14 10.15 -0.60 -4.80
C ALA A 14 10.22 0.90 -5.14
N HIS A 15 11.21 1.31 -5.93
CA HIS A 15 11.36 2.68 -6.40
C HIS A 15 10.18 3.17 -7.25
N ASP A 16 9.64 2.33 -8.13
CA ASP A 16 8.53 2.71 -9.01
C ASP A 16 7.16 2.66 -8.33
N LEU A 17 7.04 2.04 -7.16
CA LEU A 17 5.76 1.95 -6.47
C LEU A 17 5.25 3.35 -6.09
N PRO A 18 3.93 3.59 -6.19
CA PRO A 18 3.31 4.76 -5.59
C PRO A 18 3.65 4.89 -4.11
N VAL A 19 3.79 6.12 -3.61
CA VAL A 19 4.12 6.41 -2.20
C VAL A 19 3.17 5.68 -1.25
N SER A 20 1.86 5.74 -1.52
CA SER A 20 0.84 5.07 -0.71
C SER A 20 0.99 3.54 -0.67
N PHE A 21 1.56 2.93 -1.70
CA PHE A 21 1.79 1.48 -1.75
C PHE A 21 3.00 1.12 -0.88
N VAL A 22 4.11 1.86 -1.01
CA VAL A 22 5.30 1.70 -0.16
C VAL A 22 4.94 1.89 1.32
N GLU A 23 4.13 2.89 1.65
CA GLU A 23 3.62 3.12 3.00
C GLU A 23 2.81 1.92 3.51
N CYS A 24 1.84 1.43 2.73
CA CYS A 24 0.97 0.33 3.16
C CYS A 24 1.72 -0.99 3.30
N ARG A 25 2.73 -1.24 2.46
CA ARG A 25 3.60 -2.42 2.53
C ARG A 25 4.54 -2.40 3.74
N THR A 26 4.88 -1.21 4.22
CA THR A 26 5.81 -1.01 5.34
C THR A 26 5.09 -0.92 6.69
N MET A 27 4.03 -0.12 6.76
CA MET A 27 3.32 0.23 8.00
C MET A 27 2.00 -0.51 8.17
N GLY A 28 1.53 -1.22 7.14
CA GLY A 28 0.22 -1.84 7.11
C GLY A 28 -0.88 -0.91 6.57
N HIS A 29 -1.99 -1.53 6.19
CA HIS A 29 -3.15 -0.85 5.63
C HIS A 29 -3.95 -0.09 6.70
N ARG A 30 -4.41 1.11 6.34
CA ARG A 30 -5.39 1.88 7.13
C ARG A 30 -6.81 1.60 6.64
N TRP A 31 -7.47 0.64 7.27
CA TRP A 31 -8.80 0.18 6.87
C TRP A 31 -9.90 1.17 7.28
N GLN A 32 -10.77 1.48 6.34
CA GLN A 32 -12.00 2.24 6.57
C GLN A 32 -13.21 1.37 6.19
N PRO A 33 -14.35 1.49 6.89
CA PRO A 33 -15.60 0.87 6.45
C PRO A 33 -15.94 1.32 5.03
N HIS A 34 -16.36 0.38 4.17
CA HIS A 34 -16.80 0.69 2.81
C HIS A 34 -18.25 0.25 2.58
N SER A 35 -18.57 -1.02 2.85
CA SER A 35 -19.93 -1.54 2.70
C SER A 35 -20.16 -2.79 3.53
N ALA A 36 -21.42 -3.03 3.91
CA ALA A 36 -21.86 -4.30 4.49
C ALA A 36 -23.25 -4.62 3.94
N THR A 37 -23.38 -5.73 3.21
CA THR A 37 -24.64 -6.13 2.57
C THR A 37 -25.02 -7.54 2.99
N TRP A 38 -26.29 -7.74 3.40
CA TRP A 38 -26.79 -9.08 3.74
C TRP A 38 -27.08 -9.89 2.48
N ASP A 39 -26.53 -11.09 2.42
CA ASP A 39 -26.84 -12.10 1.42
C ASP A 39 -27.76 -13.16 2.04
N ARG A 40 -28.94 -13.35 1.42
CA ARG A 40 -29.97 -14.27 1.94
C ARG A 40 -29.62 -15.74 1.70
N GLU A 41 -28.94 -16.05 0.61
CA GLU A 41 -28.56 -17.42 0.24
C GLU A 41 -27.39 -17.88 1.09
N ALA A 42 -26.34 -17.05 1.20
CA ALA A 42 -25.19 -17.33 2.05
C ALA A 42 -25.49 -17.17 3.56
N ARG A 43 -26.64 -16.56 3.91
CA ARG A 43 -27.04 -16.23 5.29
C ARG A 43 -25.94 -15.48 6.05
N ALA A 44 -25.28 -14.55 5.37
CA ALA A 44 -24.11 -13.84 5.87
C ALA A 44 -24.06 -12.39 5.32
N TYR A 45 -23.34 -11.53 6.02
CA TYR A 45 -22.98 -10.19 5.55
C TYR A 45 -21.71 -10.26 4.71
N HIS A 46 -21.76 -9.74 3.49
CA HIS A 46 -20.57 -9.41 2.72
C HIS A 46 -20.06 -8.04 3.17
N VAL A 47 -18.97 -8.05 3.94
CA VAL A 47 -18.36 -6.87 4.55
C VAL A 47 -17.11 -6.49 3.78
N ILE A 48 -17.03 -5.23 3.35
CA ILE A 48 -15.89 -4.67 2.65
C ILE A 48 -15.33 -3.51 3.47
N HIS A 49 -14.04 -3.56 3.71
CA HIS A 49 -13.24 -2.43 4.16
C HIS A 49 -12.29 -2.01 3.05
N ALA A 50 -12.11 -0.71 2.84
CA ALA A 50 -11.17 -0.18 1.86
C ALA A 50 -10.04 0.55 2.58
N CYS A 51 -8.80 0.35 2.13
CA CYS A 51 -7.69 1.16 2.58
C CYS A 51 -7.80 2.54 1.95
N ASP A 52 -7.77 3.59 2.76
CA ASP A 52 -7.90 4.96 2.25
C ASP A 52 -6.62 5.50 1.58
N ARG A 53 -5.46 4.86 1.81
CA ARG A 53 -4.18 5.19 1.15
C ARG A 53 -4.03 4.50 -0.20
N CYS A 54 -4.05 3.17 -0.21
CA CYS A 54 -3.76 2.37 -1.41
C CYS A 54 -5.01 1.79 -2.09
N ARG A 55 -6.21 2.00 -1.54
CA ARG A 55 -7.48 1.48 -2.12
C ARG A 55 -7.61 -0.05 -2.17
N THR A 56 -6.66 -0.82 -1.63
CA THR A 56 -6.85 -2.25 -1.38
C THR A 56 -8.13 -2.47 -0.61
N GLN A 57 -8.90 -3.48 -1.00
CA GLN A 57 -10.12 -3.88 -0.31
C GLN A 57 -9.89 -5.17 0.45
N ARG A 58 -10.30 -5.21 1.72
CA ARG A 58 -10.45 -6.42 2.52
C ARG A 58 -11.92 -6.82 2.49
N LYS A 59 -12.21 -8.00 1.95
CA LYS A 59 -13.56 -8.56 1.81
C LYS A 59 -13.70 -9.73 2.76
N ALA A 60 -14.82 -9.80 3.47
CA ALA A 60 -15.10 -10.90 4.40
C ALA A 60 -16.58 -11.24 4.42
N TRP A 61 -16.87 -12.51 4.70
CA TRP A 61 -18.22 -13.01 4.92
C TRP A 61 -18.42 -13.23 6.40
N TRP A 62 -19.35 -12.49 7.00
CA TRP A 62 -19.66 -12.56 8.43
C TRP A 62 -21.02 -13.21 8.63
N THR A 63 -21.11 -14.28 9.41
CA THR A 63 -22.40 -14.86 9.78
C THR A 63 -23.21 -13.86 10.60
N ARG A 64 -24.50 -14.13 10.79
CA ARG A 64 -25.36 -13.33 11.68
C ARG A 64 -24.79 -13.17 13.10
N ASN A 65 -23.96 -14.11 13.56
CA ASN A 65 -23.37 -14.12 14.89
C ASN A 65 -21.97 -13.48 14.93
N GLY A 66 -21.47 -12.95 13.81
CA GLY A 66 -20.17 -12.27 13.73
C GLY A 66 -18.97 -13.19 13.43
N GLU A 67 -19.20 -14.48 13.14
CA GLU A 67 -18.13 -15.39 12.71
C GLU A 67 -17.70 -15.08 11.28
N VAL A 68 -16.40 -15.12 11.00
CA VAL A 68 -15.85 -14.91 9.66
C VAL A 68 -15.67 -16.25 8.95
N THR A 69 -16.49 -16.53 7.93
CA THR A 69 -16.45 -17.81 7.20
C THR A 69 -15.51 -17.80 5.99
N ALA A 70 -15.26 -16.61 5.43
CA ALA A 70 -14.32 -16.43 4.34
C ALA A 70 -13.75 -15.01 4.37
N ALA A 71 -12.49 -14.86 3.96
CA ALA A 71 -11.82 -13.58 3.87
C ALA A 71 -10.89 -13.54 2.64
N GLY A 72 -10.77 -12.37 2.03
CA GLY A 72 -9.92 -12.15 0.88
C GLY A 72 -9.57 -10.69 0.70
N TYR A 73 -8.65 -10.44 -0.24
CA TYR A 73 -8.21 -9.10 -0.59
C TYR A 73 -8.36 -8.87 -2.09
N THR A 74 -8.72 -7.64 -2.44
CA THR A 74 -8.61 -7.14 -3.82
C THR A 74 -7.63 -5.99 -3.79
N TYR A 75 -6.47 -6.19 -4.41
CA TYR A 75 -5.43 -5.18 -4.53
C TYR A 75 -5.67 -4.33 -5.76
N PRO A 76 -5.37 -3.02 -5.73
CA PRO A 76 -5.36 -2.21 -6.94
C PRO A 76 -4.25 -2.70 -7.88
N GLU A 77 -4.35 -2.29 -9.14
CA GLU A 77 -3.30 -2.54 -10.12
C GLU A 77 -1.93 -2.01 -9.66
N GLY A 78 -0.88 -2.76 -9.95
CA GLY A 78 0.50 -2.43 -9.56
C GLY A 78 0.85 -2.66 -8.09
N TYR A 79 -0.12 -2.91 -7.20
CA TYR A 79 0.19 -3.17 -5.79
C TYR A 79 0.85 -4.53 -5.58
N LEU A 80 0.45 -5.54 -6.34
CA LEU A 80 1.19 -6.79 -6.48
C LEU A 80 1.90 -6.77 -7.82
N THR A 81 3.07 -7.40 -7.89
CA THR A 81 3.74 -7.61 -9.17
C THR A 81 4.16 -9.07 -9.31
N ARG A 82 4.16 -9.55 -10.55
CA ARG A 82 4.52 -10.94 -10.89
C ARG A 82 5.99 -11.08 -11.30
N ASP A 83 6.65 -9.97 -11.62
CA ASP A 83 8.01 -9.92 -12.18
C ASP A 83 9.14 -9.95 -11.13
N VAL A 84 8.88 -9.60 -9.86
CA VAL A 84 9.88 -9.68 -8.76
C VAL A 84 9.81 -10.96 -7.92
N GLY A 85 8.81 -11.82 -8.14
CA GLY A 85 8.61 -13.04 -7.36
C GLY A 85 8.13 -12.81 -5.91
N TYR A 86 8.37 -13.78 -5.02
CA TYR A 86 7.93 -13.72 -3.63
C TYR A 86 8.78 -12.73 -2.81
N VAL A 87 8.11 -11.78 -2.15
CA VAL A 87 8.76 -10.77 -1.30
C VAL A 87 9.03 -11.34 0.10
N GLY A 88 10.21 -11.95 0.26
CA GLY A 88 10.73 -12.46 1.54
C GLY A 88 11.12 -11.36 2.54
N ALA A 89 11.84 -11.75 3.60
CA ALA A 89 12.28 -10.82 4.64
C ALA A 89 13.17 -9.70 4.09
N ASP A 90 14.13 -10.05 3.23
CA ASP A 90 15.07 -9.10 2.61
C ASP A 90 14.35 -8.11 1.71
N GLY A 91 13.40 -8.61 0.92
CA GLY A 91 12.54 -7.78 0.08
C GLY A 91 11.67 -6.80 0.87
N ARG A 92 11.19 -7.21 2.04
CA ARG A 92 10.53 -6.29 2.98
C ARG A 92 11.51 -5.26 3.55
N GLY A 93 12.78 -5.61 3.73
CA GLY A 93 13.85 -4.68 4.08
C GLY A 93 14.00 -3.56 3.04
N VAL A 94 14.05 -3.91 1.75
CA VAL A 94 14.13 -2.95 0.65
C VAL A 94 12.97 -1.96 0.66
N LEU A 95 11.74 -2.44 0.85
CA LEU A 95 10.56 -1.57 0.94
C LEU A 95 10.62 -0.58 2.12
N ARG A 96 11.20 -1.00 3.26
CA ARG A 96 11.42 -0.12 4.41
C ARG A 96 12.49 0.93 4.12
N THR A 97 13.59 0.54 3.49
CA THR A 97 14.64 1.49 3.09
C THR A 97 14.09 2.52 2.12
N GLU A 98 13.31 2.09 1.12
CA GLU A 98 12.66 2.99 0.16
C GLU A 98 11.69 3.96 0.86
N TYR A 99 10.90 3.47 1.83
CA TYR A 99 10.04 4.31 2.66
C TYR A 99 10.84 5.39 3.40
N LEU A 100 11.94 5.02 4.08
CA LEU A 100 12.78 5.96 4.82
C LEU A 100 13.41 7.00 3.88
N THR A 101 13.93 6.57 2.73
CA THR A 101 14.47 7.46 1.70
C THR A 101 13.46 8.52 1.27
N ARG A 102 12.22 8.14 0.99
CA ARG A 102 11.14 9.08 0.62
C ARG A 102 10.78 10.02 1.75
N MET A 103 10.69 9.51 2.97
CA MET A 103 10.36 10.30 4.16
C MET A 103 11.40 11.40 4.41
N PHE A 104 12.69 11.03 4.47
CA PHE A 104 13.74 12.00 4.77
C PHE A 104 14.05 12.95 3.59
N ASN A 105 13.97 12.49 2.34
CA ASN A 105 14.15 13.37 1.18
C ASN A 105 13.01 14.38 0.99
N THR A 106 11.81 14.09 1.50
CA THR A 106 10.70 15.05 1.51
C THR A 106 10.86 16.10 2.60
N THR A 107 11.33 15.68 3.78
CA THR A 107 11.64 16.58 4.91
C THR A 107 12.73 17.59 4.53
N THR A 108 13.81 17.15 3.89
CA THR A 108 14.88 18.05 3.43
C THR A 108 14.37 19.08 2.42
N ARG A 109 13.49 18.67 1.49
CA ARG A 109 12.90 19.59 0.51
C ARG A 109 12.01 20.66 1.15
N ARG A 110 11.22 20.29 2.17
CA ARG A 110 10.39 21.25 2.93
C ARG A 110 11.22 22.22 3.76
N ALA A 111 12.30 21.74 4.40
CA ALA A 111 13.21 22.59 5.15
C ALA A 111 13.90 23.64 4.26
N ASN A 112 14.37 23.23 3.08
CA ASN A 112 15.00 24.15 2.13
C ASN A 112 14.02 25.18 1.52
N ALA A 113 12.76 24.78 1.25
CA ALA A 113 11.75 25.70 0.72
C ALA A 113 11.37 26.81 1.72
N ASN A 114 11.39 26.52 3.02
CA ASN A 114 11.08 27.50 4.07
C ASN A 114 12.27 28.40 4.44
N GLY A 115 13.48 28.12 3.96
CA GLY A 115 14.71 28.88 4.26
C GLY A 115 15.09 29.94 3.22
N HIS A 116 14.24 30.24 2.24
CA HIS A 116 14.49 31.23 1.18
C HIS A 116 13.51 32.42 1.20
N GLY A 117 12.87 32.68 2.35
CA GLY A 117 11.83 33.71 2.49
C GLY A 117 12.24 35.07 3.08
N ASP A 118 13.43 35.21 3.69
CA ASP A 118 13.81 36.45 4.39
C ASP A 118 15.14 37.01 3.87
N ALA A 119 15.09 37.65 2.70
CA ALA A 119 16.08 38.66 2.32
C ALA A 119 15.33 39.97 2.11
N ALA A 120 15.24 40.78 3.17
CA ALA A 120 14.75 42.15 3.10
C ALA A 120 15.70 42.99 2.21
N PRO A 121 15.19 43.93 1.40
CA PRO A 121 16.04 44.86 0.68
C PRO A 121 16.61 45.88 1.68
N GLU A 122 17.93 45.95 1.76
CA GLU A 122 18.64 47.01 2.47
C GLU A 122 18.35 48.36 1.80
N SER A 123 18.00 49.36 2.60
CA SER A 123 17.88 50.78 2.22
C SER A 123 19.04 51.57 2.80
#